data_AF-A0A099PEF2-F1
#
_entry.id   AF-A0A099PEF2-F1
#
_cell.length_a   1.000
_cell.length_b   1.000
_cell.length_c   1.000
_cell.angle_alpha   90.00
_cell.angle_beta   90.00
_cell.angle_gamma   90.00
#
_symmetry.space_group_name_H-M   'P 1'
#
loop_
_entity.id
_entity.type
_entity.pdbx_description
1 polymer ?
#
loop_
_entity_poly.entity_id
_entity_poly.type
_entity_poly.pdbx_seq_one_letter_code
_entity_poly.pdbx_strand_id
1 'polypeptide(L)'
;MFNKATMMTATLLGLAALANGFFMTFAPEAWYWFVPGVPGRGLFNQHFVRDIGINYILIGVAFIAGEMSIKHRLVLWLMPTAWLTGHAIIHVWEVIVGICGTISLFEDFAGVTLPALLALSLVYVSYRDQKNE
;
A
#
# COMPACT_ATOMS: atom_id res chain seq x y z
N MET A 1 3.67 13.41 -20.44
CA MET A 1 2.60 14.25 -19.84
C MET A 1 1.65 13.31 -19.12
N PHE A 2 1.77 13.22 -17.80
CA PHE A 2 0.87 12.41 -17.00
C PHE A 2 -0.57 12.84 -17.21
N ASN A 3 -1.44 11.89 -17.54
CA ASN A 3 -2.85 12.19 -17.66
C ASN A 3 -3.44 12.40 -16.25
N LYS A 4 -4.56 13.14 -16.19
CA LYS A 4 -5.25 13.47 -14.94
C LYS A 4 -5.59 12.23 -14.10
N ALA A 5 -5.81 11.09 -14.75
CA ALA A 5 -6.13 9.84 -14.08
C ALA A 5 -4.95 9.30 -13.25
N THR A 6 -3.72 9.33 -13.76
CA THR A 6 -2.56 8.83 -13.02
C THR A 6 -2.26 9.66 -11.77
N MET A 7 -2.34 10.99 -11.87
CA MET A 7 -2.19 11.88 -10.72
C MET A 7 -3.31 11.61 -9.70
N MET A 8 -4.56 11.53 -10.16
CA MET A 8 -5.68 11.21 -9.28
C MET A 8 -5.49 9.85 -8.58
N THR A 9 -5.00 8.82 -9.27
CA THR A 9 -4.68 7.52 -8.67
C THR A 9 -3.61 7.63 -7.59
N ALA A 10 -2.50 8.34 -7.85
CA ALA A 10 -1.43 8.53 -6.88
C ALA A 10 -1.92 9.30 -5.64
N THR A 11 -2.69 10.37 -5.83
CA THR A 11 -3.33 11.13 -4.75
C THR A 11 -4.25 10.24 -3.91
N LEU A 12 -5.17 9.50 -4.55
CA LEU A 12 -6.12 8.64 -3.84
C LEU A 12 -5.42 7.52 -3.07
N LEU A 13 -4.44 6.88 -3.68
CA LEU A 13 -3.63 5.84 -3.04
C LEU A 13 -2.85 6.41 -1.85
N GLY A 14 -2.26 7.60 -2.01
CA GLY A 14 -1.53 8.29 -0.97
C GLY A 14 -2.41 8.68 0.23
N LEU A 15 -3.58 9.26 -0.03
CA LEU A 15 -4.55 9.63 0.99
C LEU A 15 -5.12 8.40 1.72
N ALA A 16 -5.42 7.33 1.01
CA ALA A 16 -5.87 6.08 1.61
C ALA A 16 -4.80 5.47 2.53
N ALA A 17 -3.54 5.48 2.09
CA ALA A 17 -2.41 5.00 2.90
C ALA A 17 -2.20 5.87 4.15
N LEU A 18 -2.29 7.19 4.04
CA LEU A 18 -2.25 8.11 5.20
C LEU A 18 -3.37 7.80 6.20
N ALA A 19 -4.60 7.69 5.71
CA ALA A 19 -5.76 7.41 6.57
C ALA A 19 -5.58 6.07 7.31
N ASN A 20 -5.16 5.02 6.60
CA ASN A 20 -4.89 3.71 7.18
C ASN A 20 -3.75 3.77 8.21
N GLY A 21 -2.65 4.43 7.87
CA GLY A 21 -1.48 4.57 8.73
C GLY A 21 -1.76 5.36 10.01
N PHE A 22 -2.54 6.44 9.92
CA PHE A 22 -3.00 7.19 11.09
C PHE A 22 -3.95 6.36 11.97
N PHE A 23 -4.87 5.57 11.37
CA PHE A 23 -5.75 4.70 12.12
C PHE A 23 -4.94 3.65 12.91
N MET A 24 -4.00 2.96 12.26
CA MET A 24 -3.08 2.03 12.91
C MET A 24 -2.25 2.69 14.03
N THR A 25 -1.77 3.92 13.82
CA THR A 25 -0.90 4.61 14.77
C THR A 25 -1.66 5.04 16.03
N PHE A 26 -2.83 5.65 15.86
CA PHE A 26 -3.56 6.28 16.96
C PHE A 26 -4.61 5.38 17.62
N ALA A 27 -5.20 4.44 16.89
CA ALA A 27 -6.18 3.49 17.41
C ALA A 27 -5.88 2.04 16.93
N PRO A 28 -4.69 1.48 17.26
CA PRO A 28 -4.21 0.19 16.74
C PRO A 28 -5.13 -0.99 17.06
N GLU A 29 -5.71 -1.04 18.26
CA GLU A 29 -6.62 -2.12 18.64
C GLU A 29 -7.95 -2.06 17.87
N ALA A 30 -8.52 -0.86 17.73
CA ALA A 30 -9.73 -0.66 16.94
C ALA A 30 -9.48 -1.01 15.47
N TRP A 31 -8.33 -0.62 14.90
CA TRP A 31 -7.93 -1.01 13.54
C TRP A 31 -7.86 -2.53 13.40
N TYR A 32 -7.21 -3.20 14.35
CA TYR A 32 -7.01 -4.65 14.34
C TYR A 32 -8.32 -5.43 14.26
N TRP A 33 -9.35 -5.01 15.01
CA TRP A 33 -10.66 -5.65 14.99
C TRP A 33 -11.59 -5.18 13.87
N PHE A 34 -11.33 -3.99 13.31
CA PHE A 34 -12.14 -3.42 12.24
C PHE A 34 -11.80 -4.00 10.87
N VAL A 35 -10.51 -4.24 10.59
CA VAL A 35 -10.06 -4.70 9.26
C VAL A 35 -10.30 -6.21 9.11
N PRO A 36 -11.11 -6.66 8.13
CA PRO A 36 -11.36 -8.08 7.90
C PRO A 36 -10.07 -8.86 7.63
N GLY A 37 -10.02 -10.10 8.09
CA GLY A 37 -8.87 -10.99 7.90
C GLY A 37 -7.69 -10.75 8.85
N VAL A 38 -7.51 -9.54 9.41
CA VAL A 38 -6.38 -9.21 10.28
C VAL A 38 -6.30 -10.10 11.54
N PRO A 39 -7.39 -10.30 12.31
CA PRO A 39 -7.34 -11.19 13.49
C PRO A 39 -7.06 -12.66 13.16
N GLY A 40 -7.23 -13.08 11.91
CA GLY A 40 -6.92 -14.43 11.45
C GLY A 40 -5.42 -14.68 11.22
N ARG A 41 -4.58 -13.64 11.20
CA ARG A 41 -3.14 -13.74 10.85
C ARG A 41 -2.17 -13.66 12.04
N GLY A 42 -2.67 -13.62 13.26
CA GLY A 42 -1.82 -13.60 14.45
C GLY A 42 -2.54 -13.08 15.68
N LEU A 43 -1.79 -12.89 16.77
CA LEU A 43 -2.29 -12.21 17.96
C LEU A 43 -2.06 -10.70 17.86
N PHE A 44 -2.92 -9.91 18.50
CA PHE A 44 -2.77 -8.47 18.56
C PHE A 44 -1.45 -8.07 19.26
N ASN A 45 -0.68 -7.23 18.58
CA ASN A 45 0.49 -6.57 19.15
C ASN A 45 0.42 -5.08 18.82
N GLN A 46 0.17 -4.25 19.84
CA GLN A 46 0.00 -2.81 19.67
C GLN A 46 1.21 -2.12 19.06
N HIS A 47 2.41 -2.49 19.48
CA HIS A 47 3.64 -1.86 18.99
C HIS A 47 3.84 -2.19 17.50
N PHE A 48 3.67 -3.46 17.14
CA PHE A 48 3.77 -3.90 15.75
C PHE A 48 2.79 -3.21 14.82
N VAL A 49 1.52 -3.06 15.23
CA VAL A 49 0.52 -2.32 14.44
C VAL A 49 0.92 -0.86 14.24
N ARG A 50 1.48 -0.20 15.27
CA ARG A 50 1.96 1.19 15.14
C ARG A 50 3.15 1.33 14.22
N ASP A 51 4.08 0.37 14.22
CA ASP A 51 5.22 0.36 13.30
C ASP A 51 4.75 0.25 11.84
N ILE A 52 3.78 -0.62 11.57
CA ILE A 52 3.11 -0.71 10.27
C ILE A 52 2.38 0.61 9.96
N GLY A 53 1.74 1.22 10.96
CA GLY A 53 1.12 2.54 10.90
C GLY A 53 2.04 3.62 10.35
N ILE A 54 3.23 3.75 10.94
CA ILE A 54 4.27 4.69 10.51
C ILE A 54 4.69 4.39 9.07
N ASN A 55 4.87 3.12 8.72
CA ASN A 55 5.22 2.74 7.35
C ASN A 55 4.12 3.12 6.33
N TYR A 56 2.84 2.94 6.65
CA TYR A 56 1.74 3.38 5.79
C TYR A 56 1.65 4.91 5.67
N ILE A 57 1.99 5.64 6.73
CA ILE A 57 2.12 7.11 6.66
C ILE A 57 3.24 7.47 5.68
N LEU A 58 4.41 6.84 5.76
CA LEU A 58 5.52 7.06 4.83
C LEU A 58 5.14 6.72 3.38
N ILE A 59 4.41 5.63 3.17
CA ILE A 59 3.87 5.25 1.85
C ILE A 59 2.99 6.38 1.31
N GLY A 60 2.06 6.87 2.13
CA GLY A 60 1.14 7.93 1.74
C GLY A 60 1.85 9.23 1.40
N VAL A 61 2.79 9.65 2.25
CA VAL A 61 3.65 10.83 2.00
C VAL A 61 4.45 10.67 0.71
N ALA A 62 5.02 9.50 0.45
CA ALA A 62 5.86 9.26 -0.72
C ALA A 62 5.06 9.37 -2.04
N PHE A 63 3.84 8.83 -2.09
CA PHE A 63 2.97 8.98 -3.27
C PHE A 63 2.62 10.44 -3.54
N ILE A 64 2.21 11.20 -2.50
CA ILE A 64 1.86 12.62 -2.61
C ILE A 64 3.09 13.47 -2.96
N ALA A 65 4.24 13.24 -2.32
CA ALA A 65 5.47 13.97 -2.59
C ALA A 65 5.99 13.74 -4.02
N GLY A 66 5.79 12.53 -4.57
CA GLY A 66 6.14 12.22 -5.95
C GLY A 66 5.34 13.05 -6.96
N GLU A 67 4.15 13.53 -6.60
CA GLU A 67 3.42 14.48 -7.45
C GLU A 67 4.08 15.85 -7.49
N MET A 68 4.60 16.30 -6.35
CA MET A 68 5.24 17.62 -6.18
C MET A 68 6.65 17.71 -6.79
N SER A 69 7.29 16.58 -7.09
CA SER A 69 8.65 16.54 -7.65
C SER A 69 8.78 15.53 -8.78
N ILE A 70 8.60 15.98 -10.03
CA ILE A 70 8.76 15.14 -11.24
C ILE A 70 10.13 14.47 -11.26
N LYS A 71 11.20 15.21 -10.92
CA LYS A 71 12.59 14.71 -10.88
C LYS A 71 12.77 13.48 -9.97
N HIS A 72 12.10 13.45 -8.82
CA HIS A 72 12.27 12.37 -7.83
C HIS A 72 11.09 11.39 -7.79
N ARG A 73 10.05 11.62 -8.60
CA ARG A 73 8.79 10.85 -8.60
C ARG A 73 9.01 9.35 -8.69
N LEU A 74 9.82 8.90 -9.64
CA LEU A 74 10.04 7.46 -9.83
C LEU A 74 10.59 6.82 -8.55
N VAL A 75 11.61 7.42 -7.94
CA VAL A 75 12.23 6.91 -6.70
C VAL A 75 11.25 6.95 -5.53
N LEU A 76 10.51 8.06 -5.40
CA LEU A 76 9.49 8.23 -4.36
C LEU A 76 8.35 7.22 -4.48
N TRP A 77 7.96 6.84 -5.69
CA TRP A 77 6.91 5.85 -5.92
C TRP A 77 7.42 4.41 -5.91
N LEU A 78 8.69 4.17 -6.23
CA LEU A 78 9.25 2.81 -6.29
C LEU A 78 9.28 2.13 -4.92
N MET A 79 9.75 2.81 -3.88
CA MET A 79 9.86 2.25 -2.53
C MET A 79 8.51 1.82 -1.91
N PRO A 80 7.48 2.68 -1.88
CA PRO A 80 6.16 2.26 -1.38
C PRO A 80 5.55 1.16 -2.25
N THR A 81 5.78 1.19 -3.57
CA THR A 81 5.33 0.12 -4.47
C THR A 81 5.97 -1.21 -4.11
N ALA A 82 7.28 -1.23 -3.85
CA ALA A 82 7.99 -2.45 -3.44
C ALA A 82 7.41 -3.06 -2.16
N TRP A 83 7.09 -2.22 -1.16
CA TRP A 83 6.41 -2.69 0.06
C TRP A 83 5.04 -3.29 -0.26
N LEU A 84 4.18 -2.56 -0.96
CA LEU A 84 2.82 -3.00 -1.28
C LEU A 84 2.81 -4.30 -2.10
N THR A 85 3.70 -4.41 -3.08
CA THR A 85 3.86 -5.63 -3.89
C THR A 85 4.40 -6.79 -3.06
N GLY A 86 5.45 -6.57 -2.26
CA GLY A 86 5.99 -7.60 -1.38
C GLY A 86 4.94 -8.11 -0.39
N HIS A 87 4.16 -7.19 0.20
CA HIS A 87 3.06 -7.52 1.09
C HIS A 87 1.98 -8.36 0.38
N ALA A 88 1.54 -7.96 -0.81
CA ALA A 88 0.58 -8.74 -1.59
C ALA A 88 1.10 -10.15 -1.95
N ILE A 89 2.40 -10.28 -2.23
CA ILE A 89 3.04 -11.59 -2.48
C ILE A 89 2.97 -12.48 -1.23
N ILE A 90 3.18 -11.92 -0.03
CA ILE A 90 3.06 -12.68 1.22
C ILE A 90 1.65 -13.22 1.42
N HIS A 91 0.60 -12.45 1.11
CA HIS A 91 -0.78 -12.93 1.20
C HIS A 91 -1.06 -14.11 0.26
N VAL A 92 -0.53 -14.06 -0.97
CA VAL A 92 -0.60 -15.18 -1.91
C VAL A 92 0.19 -16.38 -1.40
N TRP A 93 1.38 -16.14 -0.85
CA TRP A 93 2.23 -17.18 -0.28
C TRP A 93 1.56 -17.91 0.88
N GLU A 94 0.92 -17.19 1.81
CA GLU A 94 0.19 -17.77 2.96
C GLU A 94 -0.94 -18.71 2.52
N VAL A 95 -1.59 -18.42 1.38
CA VAL A 95 -2.56 -19.34 0.78
C VAL A 95 -1.88 -20.56 0.17
N ILE A 96 -0.77 -20.38 -0.54
CA ILE A 96 -0.01 -21.47 -1.16
C ILE A 96 0.50 -22.48 -0.10
N VAL A 97 1.00 -21.99 1.03
CA VAL A 97 1.53 -22.85 2.11
C VAL A 97 0.45 -23.34 3.09
N GLY A 98 -0.82 -22.99 2.87
CA GLY A 98 -1.95 -23.46 3.66
C GLY A 98 -2.13 -22.80 5.03
N ILE A 99 -1.52 -21.63 5.26
CA ILE A 99 -1.77 -20.80 6.46
C ILE A 99 -3.17 -20.16 6.36
N CYS A 100 -3.56 -19.72 5.16
CA CYS A 100 -4.86 -19.11 4.90
C CYS A 100 -5.64 -19.86 3.82
N GLY A 101 -6.98 -19.81 3.90
CA GLY A 101 -7.85 -20.31 2.82
C GLY A 101 -7.89 -19.36 1.62
N THR A 102 -8.23 -19.87 0.44
CA THR A 102 -8.30 -19.07 -0.80
C THR A 102 -9.27 -17.90 -0.75
N ILE A 103 -10.30 -17.98 0.11
CA ILE A 103 -11.25 -16.87 0.35
C ILE A 103 -10.56 -15.60 0.85
N SER A 104 -9.44 -15.74 1.57
CA SER A 104 -8.67 -14.60 2.09
C SER A 104 -8.20 -13.68 0.97
N LEU A 105 -7.86 -14.20 -0.22
CA LEU A 105 -7.45 -13.37 -1.36
C LEU A 105 -8.57 -12.43 -1.84
N PHE A 106 -9.84 -12.84 -1.68
CA PHE A 106 -10.98 -11.98 -2.00
C PHE A 106 -11.17 -10.90 -0.93
N GLU A 107 -11.06 -11.27 0.36
CA GLU A 107 -11.14 -10.34 1.49
C GLU A 107 -10.02 -9.28 1.42
N ASP A 108 -8.81 -9.72 1.10
CA ASP A 108 -7.62 -8.87 1.01
C ASP A 108 -7.58 -8.02 -0.26
N PHE A 109 -8.37 -8.34 -1.30
CA PHE A 109 -8.18 -7.76 -2.63
C PHE A 109 -8.20 -6.24 -2.61
N ALA A 110 -9.18 -5.64 -1.94
CA ALA A 110 -9.33 -4.19 -1.89
C ALA A 110 -8.23 -3.49 -1.06
N GLY A 111 -7.78 -4.12 0.03
CA GLY A 111 -6.82 -3.54 0.98
C GLY A 111 -5.36 -3.84 0.68
N VAL A 112 -5.09 -4.88 -0.12
CA VAL A 112 -3.73 -5.43 -0.31
C VAL A 112 -3.38 -5.50 -1.79
N THR A 113 -4.13 -6.30 -2.57
CA THR A 113 -3.78 -6.59 -3.98
C THR A 113 -4.01 -5.39 -4.90
N LEU A 114 -5.16 -4.73 -4.79
CA LEU A 114 -5.51 -3.58 -5.62
C LEU A 114 -4.53 -2.40 -5.41
N PRO A 115 -4.18 -1.99 -4.18
CA PRO A 115 -3.13 -0.98 -3.94
C PRO A 115 -1.80 -1.32 -4.61
N ALA A 116 -1.37 -2.58 -4.55
CA ALA A 116 -0.13 -3.03 -5.19
C ALA A 116 -0.19 -2.92 -6.72
N LEU A 117 -1.30 -3.34 -7.34
CA LEU A 117 -1.49 -3.24 -8.79
C LEU A 117 -1.54 -1.78 -9.27
N LEU A 118 -2.24 -0.91 -8.53
CA LEU A 118 -2.27 0.52 -8.81
C LEU A 118 -0.87 1.13 -8.69
N ALA A 119 -0.15 0.84 -7.61
CA ALA A 119 1.22 1.31 -7.39
C ALA A 119 2.19 0.88 -8.51
N LEU A 120 2.13 -0.39 -8.94
CA LEU A 120 2.91 -0.90 -10.07
C LEU A 120 2.60 -0.14 -11.37
N SER A 121 1.32 0.16 -11.61
CA SER A 121 0.91 0.96 -12.78
C SER A 121 1.48 2.38 -12.74
N LEU A 122 1.50 3.03 -11.56
CA LEU A 122 2.07 4.36 -11.36
C LEU A 122 3.59 4.37 -11.66
N VAL A 123 4.31 3.38 -11.12
CA VAL A 123 5.76 3.22 -11.37
C VAL A 123 6.04 2.98 -12.84
N TYR A 124 5.28 2.09 -13.49
CA TYR A 124 5.44 1.80 -14.91
C TYR A 124 5.25 3.05 -15.79
N VAL A 125 4.18 3.82 -15.54
CA VAL A 125 3.94 5.08 -16.27
C VAL A 125 5.04 6.09 -15.99
N SER A 126 5.49 6.23 -14.73
CA SER A 126 6.57 7.16 -14.38
C SER A 126 7.91 6.80 -15.00
N TYR A 127 8.26 5.52 -15.08
CA TYR A 127 9.47 5.05 -15.73
C TYR A 127 9.43 5.34 -17.23
N ARG A 128 8.28 5.10 -17.87
CA ARG A 128 8.10 5.41 -19.29
C ARG A 128 8.24 6.89 -19.61
N ASP A 129 7.65 7.77 -18.80
CA ASP A 129 7.74 9.21 -19.03
C ASP A 129 9.18 9.70 -18.87
N GLN A 130 9.91 9.29 -17.82
CA GLN A 130 11.33 9.66 -17.64
C GLN A 130 12.25 9.20 -18.78
N LYS A 131 11.94 8.07 -19.44
CA LYS A 131 12.73 7.59 -20.58
C LYS A 131 12.50 8.39 -21.86
N ASN A 132 11.35 9.06 -21.97
CA ASN A 132 10.97 9.82 -23.16
C ASN A 132 11.28 11.33 -23.03
N GLU A 133 11.85 11.76 -21.90
CA GLU A 133 12.45 13.10 -21.69
C GLU A 133 13.94 13.09 -22.07
#